data_AF-A0A3M2YCE8-F1
#
_entry.id   AF-A0A3M2YCE8-F1
#
_cell.length_a   1.000
_cell.length_b   1.000
_cell.length_c   1.000
_cell.angle_alpha   90.00
_cell.angle_beta   90.00
_cell.angle_gamma   90.00
#
_symmetry.space_group_name_H-M   'P 1'
#
loop_
_entity.id
_entity.type
_entity.pdbx_description
1 polymer ?
#
loop_
_entity_poly.entity_id
_entity_poly.type
_entity_poly.pdbx_seq_one_letter_code
_entity_poly.pdbx_strand_id
1 'polypeptide(L)'
;MNYNWDWGVFFKSTGVGSETYLDWFISGLGWTIAIAVVAWIIALILGSVLGVMRTVPSRLVSGIATAYVEIFRNVPLLVQLFIWYFLVPDLLPADLQEWYKQDLNPTTSA
;
A
#
# COMPACT_ATOMS: atom_id res chain seq x y z
N MET A 1 37.35 13.69 -6.85
CA MET A 1 36.38 12.59 -7.00
C MET A 1 36.07 12.45 -8.48
N ASN A 2 36.46 11.36 -9.12
CA ASN A 2 36.23 11.12 -10.56
C ASN A 2 34.93 10.35 -10.75
N TYR A 3 33.80 11.05 -10.73
CA TYR A 3 32.49 10.47 -11.04
C TYR A 3 32.27 10.51 -12.55
N ASN A 4 32.00 9.35 -13.15
CA ASN A 4 31.63 9.25 -14.57
C ASN A 4 30.11 9.10 -14.66
N TRP A 5 29.44 10.20 -14.98
CA TRP A 5 28.00 10.22 -15.14
C TRP A 5 27.57 9.46 -16.41
N ASP A 6 26.58 8.55 -16.29
CA ASP A 6 26.03 7.79 -17.42
C ASP A 6 24.50 7.86 -17.47
N TRP A 7 23.96 8.81 -18.25
CA TRP A 7 22.53 8.91 -18.54
C TRP A 7 22.02 7.76 -19.42
N GLY A 8 22.90 7.05 -20.12
CA GLY A 8 22.54 5.94 -21.00
C GLY A 8 22.06 4.70 -20.24
N VAL A 9 22.22 4.67 -18.91
CA VAL A 9 21.79 3.55 -18.06
C VAL A 9 20.32 3.17 -18.25
N PHE A 10 19.44 4.15 -18.50
CA PHE A 10 18.00 3.91 -18.68
C PHE A 10 17.70 2.97 -19.86
N PHE A 11 18.52 3.00 -20.91
CA PHE A 11 18.32 2.18 -22.10
C PHE A 11 19.10 0.86 -22.06
N LYS A 12 19.84 0.60 -20.97
CA LYS A 12 20.54 -0.68 -20.81
C LYS A 12 19.55 -1.76 -20.39
N SER A 13 19.77 -2.97 -20.86
CA SER A 13 19.01 -4.14 -20.42
C SER A 13 19.30 -4.44 -18.95
N THR A 14 18.25 -4.82 -18.23
CA THR A 14 18.32 -5.19 -16.81
C THR A 14 18.87 -6.61 -16.58
N GLY A 15 19.05 -7.39 -17.65
CA GLY A 15 19.41 -8.81 -17.57
C GLY A 15 18.21 -9.72 -17.23
N VAL A 16 17.00 -9.16 -17.11
CA VAL A 16 15.74 -9.87 -16.90
C VAL A 16 14.86 -9.66 -18.14
N GLY A 17 14.68 -10.71 -18.94
CA GLY A 17 13.90 -10.65 -20.17
C GLY A 17 14.46 -9.64 -21.18
N SER A 18 13.57 -8.97 -21.92
CA SER A 18 13.92 -7.93 -22.91
C SER A 18 13.70 -6.50 -22.38
N GLU A 19 13.62 -6.32 -21.06
CA GLU A 19 13.31 -5.03 -20.44
C GLU A 19 14.56 -4.18 -20.19
N THR A 20 14.36 -2.87 -20.21
CA THR A 20 15.34 -1.86 -19.87
C THR A 20 15.07 -1.23 -18.50
N TYR A 21 16.06 -0.55 -17.93
CA TYR A 21 15.86 0.17 -16.66
C TYR A 21 14.77 1.25 -16.77
N LEU A 22 14.57 1.83 -17.95
CA LEU A 22 13.49 2.77 -18.21
C LEU A 22 12.11 2.09 -18.08
N ASP A 23 11.97 0.86 -18.58
CA ASP A 23 10.71 0.10 -18.51
C ASP A 23 10.33 -0.17 -17.05
N TRP A 24 11.30 -0.55 -16.21
CA TRP A 24 11.08 -0.73 -14.77
C TRP A 24 10.63 0.57 -14.09
N PHE A 25 11.22 1.70 -14.47
CA PHE A 25 10.84 3.00 -13.90
C PHE A 25 9.42 3.40 -14.29
N ILE A 26 9.05 3.21 -15.57
CA ILE A 26 7.70 3.50 -16.07
C ILE A 26 6.68 2.57 -15.43
N SER A 27 6.98 1.28 -15.31
CA SER A 27 6.12 0.30 -14.64
C SER A 27 5.92 0.65 -13.16
N GLY A 28 7.00 0.95 -12.43
CA GLY A 28 6.92 1.38 -11.03
C GLY A 28 6.15 2.68 -10.82
N LEU A 29 6.29 3.64 -11.75
CA LEU A 29 5.50 4.87 -11.76
C LEU A 29 4.01 4.55 -11.98
N GLY A 30 3.69 3.67 -12.93
CA GLY A 30 2.33 3.20 -13.18
C GLY A 30 1.70 2.60 -11.93
N TRP A 31 2.41 1.70 -11.24
CA TRP A 31 1.96 1.11 -9.98
C TRP A 31 1.77 2.14 -8.87
N THR A 32 2.70 3.10 -8.73
CA THR A 32 2.58 4.18 -7.73
C THR A 32 1.30 4.98 -7.96
N ILE A 33 1.01 5.37 -9.21
CA ILE A 33 -0.19 6.11 -9.56
C ILE A 33 -1.44 5.26 -9.32
N ALA A 34 -1.44 4.01 -9.76
CA ALA A 34 -2.57 3.10 -9.58
C ALA A 34 -2.92 2.93 -8.09
N ILE A 35 -1.92 2.63 -7.25
CA ILE A 35 -2.09 2.48 -5.81
C ILE A 35 -2.57 3.80 -5.18
N ALA A 36 -1.98 4.93 -5.56
CA ALA A 36 -2.36 6.24 -5.03
C ALA A 36 -3.83 6.58 -5.35
N VAL A 37 -4.29 6.35 -6.58
CA VAL A 37 -5.67 6.60 -7.00
C VAL A 37 -6.64 5.71 -6.24
N VAL A 38 -6.36 4.40 -6.14
CA VAL A 38 -7.22 3.45 -5.42
C VAL A 38 -7.29 3.83 -3.94
N ALA A 39 -6.15 4.09 -3.30
CA ALA A 39 -6.10 4.50 -1.90
C ALA A 39 -6.85 5.82 -1.67
N TRP A 40 -6.73 6.78 -2.58
CA TRP A 40 -7.44 8.05 -2.50
C TRP A 40 -8.96 7.88 -2.59
N ILE A 41 -9.46 7.05 -3.51
CA ILE A 41 -10.90 6.76 -3.63
C ILE A 41 -11.43 6.13 -2.35
N ILE A 42 -10.73 5.13 -1.81
CA ILE A 42 -11.11 4.45 -0.56
C ILE A 42 -11.12 5.45 0.61
N ALA A 43 -10.06 6.27 0.73
CA ALA A 43 -9.93 7.26 1.78
C ALA A 43 -11.01 8.34 1.70
N LEU A 44 -11.40 8.76 0.48
CA LEU A 44 -12.48 9.72 0.26
C LEU A 44 -13.81 9.15 0.74
N ILE A 45 -14.16 7.94 0.30
CA ILE A 45 -15.42 7.29 0.68
C ILE A 45 -15.49 7.08 2.20
N LEU A 46 -14.48 6.44 2.78
CA LEU A 46 -14.45 6.16 4.22
C LEU A 46 -14.38 7.46 5.04
N GLY A 47 -13.54 8.40 4.62
CA GLY A 47 -13.39 9.69 5.28
C GLY A 47 -14.68 10.51 5.27
N SER A 48 -15.42 10.52 4.14
CA SER A 48 -16.72 11.17 4.04
C SER A 48 -17.76 10.51 4.96
N VAL A 49 -17.85 9.17 4.96
CA VAL A 49 -18.79 8.44 5.83
C VAL A 49 -18.50 8.71 7.31
N LEU A 50 -17.24 8.56 7.73
CA LEU A 50 -16.82 8.80 9.11
C LEU A 50 -16.98 10.28 9.51
N GLY A 51 -16.73 11.20 8.58
CA GLY A 51 -16.96 12.63 8.76
C GLY A 51 -18.42 12.95 9.04
N VAL A 52 -19.35 12.38 8.26
CA VAL A 52 -20.80 12.51 8.48
C VAL A 52 -21.20 11.86 9.81
N MET A 53 -20.73 10.66 10.12
CA MET A 53 -21.05 9.97 11.38
C MET A 53 -20.72 10.81 12.62
N ARG A 54 -19.66 11.64 12.56
CA ARG A 54 -19.27 12.53 13.66
C ARG A 54 -20.21 13.71 13.89
N THR A 55 -20.98 14.13 12.88
CA THR A 55 -21.92 15.26 12.99
C THR A 55 -23.32 14.84 13.43
N VAL A 56 -23.63 13.53 13.42
CA VAL A 56 -24.94 13.01 13.83
C VAL A 56 -25.12 13.18 15.36
N PRO A 57 -26.31 13.54 15.86
CA PRO A 57 -26.57 13.74 17.30
C PRO A 57 -26.34 12.51 18.19
N SER A 58 -26.30 11.31 17.59
CA SER A 58 -26.10 10.06 18.31
C SER A 58 -24.65 9.95 18.83
N ARG A 59 -24.51 9.97 20.16
CA ARG A 59 -23.21 9.82 20.84
C ARG A 59 -22.51 8.50 20.51
N LEU A 60 -23.27 7.42 20.27
CA LEU A 60 -22.71 6.13 19.92
C LEU A 60 -22.08 6.15 18.52
N VAL A 61 -22.81 6.69 17.53
CA VAL A 61 -22.35 6.75 16.13
C VAL A 61 -21.14 7.69 16.01
N SER A 62 -21.22 8.87 16.62
CA SER A 62 -20.11 9.82 16.66
C SER A 62 -18.91 9.26 17.45
N GLY A 63 -19.16 8.50 18.52
CA GLY A 63 -18.12 7.82 19.31
C GLY A 63 -17.35 6.77 18.51
N ILE A 64 -18.04 5.91 17.74
CA ILE A 64 -17.40 4.90 16.87
C ILE A 64 -16.50 5.57 15.83
N ALA A 65 -17.01 6.59 15.14
CA ALA A 65 -16.23 7.33 14.15
C ALA A 65 -15.07 8.12 14.78
N THR A 66 -15.21 8.55 16.03
CA THR A 66 -14.13 9.19 16.79
C THR A 66 -13.02 8.20 17.09
N ALA A 67 -13.36 7.05 17.67
CA ALA A 67 -12.42 5.99 18.01
C ALA A 67 -11.64 5.47 16.79
N TYR A 68 -12.32 5.20 15.67
CA TYR A 68 -11.66 4.77 14.44
C TYR A 68 -10.58 5.78 14.02
N VAL A 69 -10.96 7.05 13.88
CA VAL A 69 -10.03 8.07 13.38
C VAL A 69 -8.91 8.34 14.37
N GLU A 70 -9.17 8.29 15.68
CA GLU A 70 -8.11 8.44 16.70
C GLU A 70 -7.09 7.31 16.60
N ILE A 71 -7.53 6.05 16.46
CA ILE A 71 -6.61 4.92 16.31
C ILE A 71 -5.75 5.10 15.05
N PHE A 72 -6.38 5.29 13.89
CA PHE A 72 -5.65 5.30 12.62
C PHE A 72 -4.82 6.58 12.37
N ARG A 73 -5.17 7.70 12.99
CA ARG A 73 -4.38 8.95 12.87
C ARG A 73 -3.29 9.10 13.93
N ASN A 74 -3.42 8.45 15.09
CA ASN A 74 -2.43 8.57 16.16
C ASN A 74 -1.41 7.41 16.17
N VAL A 75 -1.70 6.27 15.55
CA VAL A 75 -0.74 5.16 15.43
C VAL A 75 0.25 5.44 14.28
N PRO A 76 1.57 5.39 14.52
CA PRO A 76 2.58 5.63 13.48
C PRO A 76 2.40 4.70 12.28
N LEU A 77 2.58 5.24 11.07
CA LEU A 77 2.43 4.47 9.83
C LEU A 77 3.34 3.23 9.81
N LEU A 78 4.57 3.37 10.32
CA LEU A 78 5.51 2.26 10.43
C LEU A 78 4.95 1.11 11.29
N VAL A 79 4.29 1.43 12.41
CA VAL A 79 3.65 0.43 13.27
C VAL A 79 2.50 -0.25 12.54
N GLN A 80 1.70 0.52 11.80
CA GLN A 80 0.63 -0.06 10.97
C GLN A 80 1.20 -1.04 9.95
N LEU A 81 2.30 -0.67 9.26
CA LEU A 81 2.97 -1.57 8.32
C LEU A 81 3.43 -2.86 8.99
N PHE A 82 4.02 -2.78 10.19
CA PHE A 82 4.41 -3.99 10.94
C PHE A 82 3.19 -4.86 11.29
N ILE A 83 2.09 -4.27 11.73
CA ILE A 83 0.86 -5.00 12.06
C ILE A 83 0.31 -5.71 10.81
N TRP A 84 0.18 -5.00 9.68
CA TRP A 84 -0.37 -5.57 8.45
C TRP A 84 0.52 -6.62 7.82
N TYR A 85 1.84 -6.47 7.90
CA TYR A 85 2.79 -7.39 7.30
C TYR A 85 3.05 -8.63 8.18
N PHE A 86 3.18 -8.46 9.49
CA PHE A 86 3.58 -9.56 10.39
C PHE A 86 2.43 -10.16 11.20
N LEU A 87 1.49 -9.34 11.68
CA LEU A 87 0.46 -9.83 12.62
C LEU A 87 -0.81 -10.30 11.92
N VAL A 88 -1.32 -9.53 10.96
CA VAL A 88 -2.59 -9.84 10.30
C VAL A 88 -2.58 -11.19 9.55
N PRO A 89 -1.51 -11.57 8.84
CA PRO A 89 -1.46 -12.87 8.17
C PRO A 89 -1.57 -14.07 9.12
N ASP A 90 -1.10 -13.93 10.37
CA ASP A 90 -1.20 -14.98 11.39
C ASP A 90 -2.63 -15.15 11.94
N LEU A 91 -3.49 -14.17 11.70
CA LEU A 91 -4.90 -14.20 12.12
C LEU A 91 -5.83 -14.69 11.00
N LEU A 92 -5.31 -14.96 9.80
CA LEU A 92 -6.10 -15.43 8.67
C LEU A 92 -6.46 -16.92 8.83
N PRO A 93 -7.59 -17.38 8.25
CA PRO A 93 -7.90 -18.80 8.10
C PRO A 93 -6.76 -19.56 7.37
N ALA A 94 -6.60 -20.86 7.66
CA ALA A 94 -5.48 -21.68 7.16
C ALA A 94 -5.22 -21.51 5.65
N ASP A 95 -6.26 -21.62 4.82
CA ASP A 95 -6.14 -21.51 3.37
C ASP A 95 -5.61 -20.14 2.92
N LEU A 96 -6.06 -19.06 3.56
CA LEU A 96 -5.63 -17.69 3.24
C LEU A 96 -4.23 -17.40 3.76
N GLN A 97 -3.87 -17.98 4.90
CA GLN A 97 -2.54 -17.86 5.47
C GLN A 97 -1.50 -18.59 4.61
N GLU A 98 -1.82 -19.80 4.13
CA GLU A 98 -0.96 -20.57 3.23
C GLU A 98 -0.74 -19.81 1.92
N TRP A 99 -1.82 -19.33 1.30
CA TRP A 99 -1.74 -18.51 0.10
C TRP A 99 -0.84 -17.27 0.28
N TYR A 100 -1.03 -16.53 1.38
CA TYR A 100 -0.25 -15.31 1.64
C TYR A 100 1.23 -15.60 1.92
N LYS A 101 1.55 -16.67 2.66
CA LYS A 101 2.92 -16.93 3.10
C LYS A 101 3.74 -17.79 2.14
N GLN A 102 3.08 -18.67 1.39
CA GLN A 102 3.74 -19.71 0.60
C GLN A 102 3.55 -19.52 -0.90
N ASP A 103 2.34 -19.15 -1.35
CA ASP A 103 2.01 -19.08 -2.77
C ASP A 103 2.31 -17.73 -3.43
N LEU A 104 2.55 -16.67 -2.64
CA LEU A 104 3.11 -15.41 -3.14
C LEU A 104 4.58 -15.61 -3.53
N ASN A 105 4.80 -16.29 -4.65
CA ASN A 105 6.12 -16.48 -5.23
C ASN A 105 6.68 -15.10 -5.66
N PRO A 106 7.93 -14.75 -5.35
CA PRO A 106 8.57 -13.51 -5.81
C PRO A 106 8.63 -13.36 -7.35
N THR A 107 8.38 -14.43 -8.11
CA THR A 107 8.24 -14.39 -9.57
C THR A 107 6.80 -14.24 -10.06
N THR A 108 5.82 -14.04 -9.16
CA THR A 108 4.46 -13.66 -9.55
C THR A 108 4.54 -12.26 -10.12
N SER A 109 4.75 -12.18 -11.43
CA SER A 109 4.77 -10.93 -12.17
C SER A 109 3.46 -10.20 -11.95
N ALA A 110 3.56 -8.97 -11.46
CA ALA A 110 2.49 -7.99 -11.54
C ALA A 110 2.27 -7.54 -12.98
#